data_AF-A0A453DB77-F1
#
_entry.id   AF-A0A453DB77-F1
#
_cell.length_a   1.000
_cell.length_b   1.000
_cell.length_c   1.000
_cell.angle_alpha   90.00
_cell.angle_beta   90.00
_cell.angle_gamma   90.00
#
_symmetry.space_group_name_H-M   'P 1'
#
loop_
_entity.id
_entity.type
_entity.pdbx_description
1 polymer ?
#
loop_
_entity_poly.entity_id
_entity_poly.type
_entity_poly.pdbx_seq_one_letter_code
_entity_poly.pdbx_strand_id
1 'polypeptide(L)'
;MFLNLRLMLVSVLFLSLGSTSARGVASLDTLNDGRRNITDGQMLVSAGGSFTLGFFSPGELNRRYVGIWFSASMDAVVWVANRDSPLNDTAGVLEIDGAGRLFLLDGSGLTVWSSNTTTGGSGTPSSAAAQLLESGNLVVVRDDDESNGAVLWQSFDHPSNTLIAGMRLGRNPQTGAEWSLRSWRSPDNPATGDCRRAMNTRGLPDCVSWRGDAKKYRTGPWNGLWFSGVPEMASYSDMFTNQVVVRPDEVAYVFNATAAAPFSRLVLSEAGVIQRLAWDGGSRVWNVFAQAPRDVCDDYAKCSAFGLCNVNTAATLFCGCVQGYVPVSPAHWSMREAAA
;
A
#
# COMPACT_ATOMS: atom_id res chain seq x y z
N MET A 1 38.25 -79.91 25.57
CA MET A 1 38.88 -78.74 26.22
C MET A 1 38.07 -77.51 25.81
N PHE A 2 37.57 -76.77 26.79
CA PHE A 2 36.42 -75.87 26.72
C PHE A 2 36.54 -74.75 25.66
N LEU A 3 35.45 -74.51 24.92
CA LEU A 3 35.21 -73.26 24.19
C LEU A 3 34.03 -72.55 24.86
N ASN A 4 34.35 -71.52 25.63
CA ASN A 4 33.42 -70.56 26.21
C ASN A 4 33.70 -69.22 25.52
N LEU A 5 32.70 -68.56 24.90
CA LEU A 5 32.45 -67.13 25.14
C LEU A 5 31.12 -66.61 24.54
N ARG A 6 30.18 -66.39 25.45
CA ARG A 6 29.29 -65.21 25.66
C ARG A 6 28.51 -64.63 24.47
N LEU A 7 27.20 -64.86 24.55
CA LEU A 7 26.10 -64.10 23.94
C LEU A 7 26.05 -62.67 24.54
N MET A 8 26.10 -61.63 23.71
CA MET A 8 25.80 -60.24 24.09
C MET A 8 24.34 -59.92 23.74
N LEU A 9 23.49 -59.70 24.75
CA LEU A 9 22.16 -59.10 24.57
C LEU A 9 22.33 -57.58 24.41
N VAL A 10 21.88 -57.01 23.29
CA VAL A 10 21.76 -55.55 23.12
C VAL A 10 20.30 -55.18 23.36
N SER A 11 20.02 -54.51 24.48
CA SER A 11 18.74 -53.88 24.76
C SER A 11 18.66 -52.54 24.03
N VAL A 12 17.76 -52.42 23.05
CA VAL A 12 17.46 -51.16 22.36
C VAL A 12 16.40 -50.41 23.17
N LEU A 13 16.81 -49.32 23.82
CA LEU A 13 15.91 -48.39 24.49
C LEU A 13 15.26 -47.48 23.44
N PHE A 14 13.98 -47.66 23.14
CA PHE A 14 13.21 -46.71 22.35
C PHE A 14 12.89 -45.47 23.21
N LEU A 15 13.64 -44.40 23.03
CA LEU A 15 13.26 -43.06 23.48
C LEU A 15 12.13 -42.56 22.59
N SER A 16 10.88 -42.70 23.05
CA SER A 16 9.75 -42.00 22.45
C SER A 16 9.89 -40.51 22.75
N LEU A 17 10.49 -39.75 21.83
CA LEU A 17 10.30 -38.31 21.80
C LEU A 17 8.81 -38.08 21.50
N GLY A 18 8.05 -37.77 22.54
CA GLY A 18 6.71 -37.23 22.39
C GLY A 18 6.79 -35.98 21.53
N SER A 19 6.28 -36.06 20.31
CA SER A 19 5.99 -34.91 19.49
C SER A 19 4.94 -34.09 20.23
N THR A 20 5.39 -33.10 21.00
CA THR A 20 4.53 -32.00 21.39
C THR A 20 4.09 -31.34 20.09
N SER A 21 2.87 -31.63 19.65
CA SER A 21 2.27 -30.80 18.62
C SER A 21 2.22 -29.40 19.22
N ALA A 22 3.03 -28.50 18.67
CA ALA A 22 2.74 -27.10 18.80
C ALA A 22 1.33 -26.96 18.22
N ARG A 23 0.34 -26.77 19.09
CA ARG A 23 -0.92 -26.17 18.68
C ARG A 23 -0.52 -24.83 18.08
N GLY A 24 -0.39 -24.79 16.76
CA GLY A 24 -0.35 -23.53 16.05
C GLY A 24 -1.57 -22.76 16.53
N VAL A 25 -1.35 -21.61 17.16
CA VAL A 25 -2.44 -20.66 17.37
C VAL A 25 -2.99 -20.43 15.97
N ALA A 26 -4.18 -20.94 15.69
CA ALA A 26 -4.86 -20.63 14.44
C ALA A 26 -4.91 -19.12 14.39
N SER A 27 -4.15 -18.51 13.48
CA SER A 27 -4.20 -17.08 13.33
C SER A 27 -5.59 -16.74 12.84
N LEU A 28 -6.29 -15.89 13.58
CA LEU A 28 -7.59 -15.40 13.15
C LEU A 28 -7.35 -14.26 12.17
N ASP A 29 -8.02 -14.35 11.02
CA ASP A 29 -8.11 -13.34 9.98
C ASP A 29 -9.43 -12.56 10.05
N THR A 30 -10.35 -12.95 10.96
CA THR A 30 -11.73 -12.44 11.03
C THR A 30 -12.10 -11.83 12.39
N LEU A 31 -12.93 -10.77 12.35
CA LEU A 31 -13.55 -10.05 13.46
C LEU A 31 -15.07 -10.03 13.27
N ASN A 32 -15.83 -10.55 14.24
CA ASN A 32 -17.29 -10.68 14.15
C ASN A 32 -17.99 -9.82 15.20
N ASP A 33 -19.20 -9.32 14.88
CA ASP A 33 -20.03 -8.51 15.76
C ASP A 33 -20.24 -9.16 17.14
N GLY A 34 -19.99 -8.37 18.20
CA GLY A 34 -20.26 -8.71 19.60
C GLY A 34 -19.46 -9.88 20.20
N ARG A 35 -18.67 -10.61 19.40
CA ARG A 35 -17.91 -11.79 19.85
C ARG A 35 -16.43 -11.50 20.09
N ARG A 36 -15.88 -10.48 19.42
CA ARG A 36 -14.45 -10.17 19.48
C ARG A 36 -14.20 -8.72 19.14
N ASN A 37 -13.27 -8.11 19.87
CA ASN A 37 -12.64 -6.85 19.55
C ASN A 37 -11.12 -7.08 19.42
N ILE A 38 -10.42 -6.09 18.87
CA ILE A 38 -8.96 -6.04 18.87
C ILE A 38 -8.56 -4.92 19.81
N THR A 39 -7.82 -5.26 20.85
CA THR A 39 -7.17 -4.30 21.76
C THR A 39 -5.68 -4.22 21.46
N ASP A 40 -5.00 -3.28 22.11
CA ASP A 40 -3.56 -3.13 21.97
C ASP A 40 -2.79 -4.43 22.28
N GLY A 41 -1.80 -4.74 21.45
CA GLY A 41 -1.02 -6.00 21.50
C GLY A 41 -1.69 -7.20 20.83
N GLN A 42 -3.00 -7.13 20.53
CA GLN A 42 -3.67 -8.15 19.73
C GLN A 42 -3.51 -7.88 18.23
N MET A 43 -3.54 -8.95 17.45
CA MET A 43 -3.32 -8.89 16.01
C MET A 43 -4.32 -9.79 15.27
N LEU A 44 -4.62 -9.39 14.04
CA LEU A 44 -5.34 -10.15 13.03
C LEU A 44 -4.37 -10.43 11.89
N VAL A 45 -4.12 -11.69 11.53
CA VAL A 45 -3.19 -12.02 10.44
C VAL A 45 -3.96 -12.71 9.33
N SER A 46 -3.70 -12.31 8.10
CA SER A 46 -4.31 -12.90 6.91
C SER A 46 -4.03 -14.40 6.81
N ALA A 47 -4.90 -15.13 6.11
CA ALA A 47 -4.88 -16.60 6.09
C ALA A 47 -3.53 -17.23 5.65
N GLY A 48 -2.79 -16.60 4.74
CA GLY A 48 -1.45 -17.04 4.30
C GLY A 48 -0.30 -16.39 5.08
N GLY A 49 -0.60 -15.51 6.04
CA GLY A 49 0.36 -14.89 6.92
C GLY A 49 1.09 -13.68 6.36
N SER A 50 0.81 -13.24 5.12
CA SER A 50 1.53 -12.12 4.49
C SER A 50 1.24 -10.76 5.12
N PHE A 51 0.04 -10.55 5.66
CA PHE A 51 -0.40 -9.27 6.21
C PHE A 51 -0.89 -9.40 7.64
N THR A 52 -0.58 -8.39 8.44
CA THR A 52 -1.05 -8.27 9.82
C THR A 52 -1.76 -6.93 9.99
N LEU A 53 -2.88 -6.94 10.71
CA LEU A 53 -3.58 -5.77 11.22
C LEU A 53 -3.44 -5.71 12.74
N GLY A 54 -3.22 -4.51 13.27
CA GLY A 54 -3.20 -4.27 14.71
C GLY A 54 -2.84 -2.84 15.07
N PHE A 55 -2.58 -2.62 16.36
CA PHE A 55 -2.15 -1.33 16.90
C PHE A 55 -0.64 -1.14 16.76
N PHE A 56 -0.21 0.06 16.36
CA PHE A 56 1.19 0.43 16.22
C PHE A 56 1.43 1.92 16.53
N SER A 57 2.70 2.27 16.77
CA SER A 57 3.16 3.63 17.07
C SER A 57 4.42 3.94 16.27
N PRO A 58 4.33 4.68 15.15
CA PRO A 58 5.50 5.18 14.45
C PRO A 58 6.09 6.36 15.25
N GLY A 59 7.38 6.28 15.60
CA GLY A 59 8.09 7.31 16.37
C GLY A 59 7.58 7.52 17.81
N GLU A 60 6.55 8.36 17.98
CA GLU A 60 6.03 8.75 19.30
C GLU A 60 5.23 7.62 19.95
N LEU A 61 5.74 7.05 21.05
CA LEU A 61 5.10 5.94 21.78
C LEU A 61 3.69 6.28 22.31
N ASN A 62 3.39 7.56 22.55
CA ASN A 62 2.10 8.00 23.09
C ASN A 62 1.02 8.19 22.02
N ARG A 63 1.35 8.03 20.73
CA ARG A 63 0.36 8.07 19.65
C ARG A 63 0.12 6.68 19.15
N ARG A 64 -1.15 6.25 19.17
CA ARG A 64 -1.54 4.92 18.74
C ARG A 64 -2.43 4.95 17.51
N TYR A 65 -2.11 4.08 16.57
CA TYR A 65 -2.78 3.94 15.30
C TYR A 65 -3.16 2.49 15.05
N VAL A 66 -4.26 2.28 14.33
CA VAL A 66 -4.59 0.98 13.74
C VAL A 66 -4.08 0.98 12.31
N GLY A 67 -3.30 -0.05 11.95
CA GLY A 67 -2.76 -0.18 10.62
C GLY A 67 -2.69 -1.62 10.13
N ILE A 68 -2.41 -1.76 8.84
CA ILE A 68 -2.10 -3.02 8.17
C ILE A 68 -0.66 -2.91 7.67
N TRP A 69 0.15 -3.94 7.88
CA TRP A 69 1.53 -4.04 7.40
C TRP A 69 1.82 -5.43 6.84
N PHE A 70 2.90 -5.55 6.06
CA PHE A 70 3.43 -6.87 5.72
C PHE A 70 3.98 -7.55 6.98
N SER A 71 3.53 -8.75 7.30
CA SER A 71 3.98 -9.48 8.51
C SER A 71 5.50 -9.70 8.55
N ALA A 72 6.16 -9.69 7.39
CA ALA A 72 7.62 -9.79 7.28
C ALA A 72 8.37 -8.59 7.90
N SER A 73 7.73 -7.42 8.02
CA SER A 73 8.33 -6.20 8.59
C SER A 73 7.23 -5.23 9.05
N MET A 74 7.20 -4.93 10.36
CA MET A 74 6.24 -3.99 10.95
C MET A 74 6.39 -2.55 10.43
N ASP A 75 7.57 -2.19 9.92
CA ASP A 75 7.83 -0.88 9.29
C ASP A 75 7.17 -0.74 7.91
N ALA A 76 6.69 -1.85 7.34
CA ALA A 76 6.06 -1.91 6.03
C ALA A 76 4.54 -1.71 6.11
N VAL A 77 4.13 -0.63 6.76
CA VAL A 77 2.73 -0.22 6.88
C VAL A 77 2.18 0.14 5.49
N VAL A 78 1.06 -0.49 5.11
CA VAL A 78 0.39 -0.30 3.82
C VAL A 78 -0.90 0.50 3.94
N TRP A 79 -1.51 0.51 5.13
CA TRP A 79 -2.76 1.20 5.39
C TRP A 79 -2.87 1.63 6.86
N VAL A 80 -3.48 2.79 7.13
CA VAL A 80 -3.70 3.33 8.48
C VAL A 80 -5.13 3.87 8.59
N ALA A 81 -5.90 3.41 9.57
CA ALA A 81 -7.31 3.80 9.74
C ALA A 81 -7.43 5.25 10.24
N ASN A 82 -6.92 5.50 11.45
CA ASN A 82 -7.06 6.74 12.19
C ASN A 82 -5.86 7.68 12.00
N ARG A 83 -5.36 7.78 10.75
CA ARG A 83 -4.09 8.48 10.45
C ARG A 83 -4.07 9.94 10.90
N ASP A 84 -5.20 10.64 10.85
CA ASP A 84 -5.34 12.05 11.23
C ASP A 84 -5.89 12.25 12.65
N SER A 85 -6.29 11.16 13.33
CA SER A 85 -6.88 11.15 14.67
C SER A 85 -6.22 10.06 15.53
N PRO A 86 -4.95 10.24 15.95
CA PRO A 86 -4.29 9.26 16.81
C PRO A 86 -5.00 9.11 18.15
N LEU A 87 -4.93 7.91 18.71
CA LEU A 87 -5.21 7.68 20.13
C LEU A 87 -4.03 8.18 20.97
N ASN A 88 -4.31 8.63 22.20
CA ASN A 88 -3.30 9.18 23.12
C ASN A 88 -2.70 8.14 24.09
N ASP A 89 -3.19 6.90 24.03
CA ASP A 89 -2.78 5.79 24.89
C ASP A 89 -3.02 4.44 24.19
N THR A 90 -2.80 3.35 24.93
CA THR A 90 -3.00 1.97 24.48
C THR A 90 -4.35 1.39 24.90
N ALA A 91 -5.31 2.22 25.32
CA ALA A 91 -6.63 1.78 25.79
C ALA A 91 -7.66 1.66 24.65
N GLY A 92 -7.24 1.90 23.40
CA GLY A 92 -8.11 1.85 22.25
C GLY A 92 -8.62 0.45 21.92
N VAL A 93 -9.80 0.41 21.31
CA VAL A 93 -10.51 -0.83 20.94
C VAL A 93 -11.01 -0.71 19.51
N LEU A 94 -10.63 -1.66 18.65
CA LEU A 94 -11.20 -1.80 17.31
C LEU A 94 -12.27 -2.90 17.34
N GLU A 95 -13.47 -2.57 16.90
CA GLU A 95 -14.62 -3.48 16.87
C GLU A 95 -15.51 -3.26 15.64
N ILE A 96 -16.45 -4.18 15.41
CA ILE A 96 -17.47 -4.10 14.39
C ILE A 96 -18.85 -4.18 15.05
N ASP A 97 -19.80 -3.34 14.61
CA ASP A 97 -21.19 -3.42 15.08
C ASP A 97 -22.05 -4.37 14.20
N GLY A 98 -23.25 -4.70 14.68
CA GLY A 98 -24.21 -5.53 13.96
C GLY A 98 -24.77 -4.93 12.67
N ALA A 99 -24.42 -3.68 12.34
CA ALA A 99 -24.73 -3.07 11.06
C ALA A 99 -23.56 -3.17 10.06
N GLY A 100 -22.45 -3.81 10.45
CA GLY A 100 -21.27 -3.95 9.62
C GLY A 100 -20.43 -2.67 9.54
N ARG A 101 -20.38 -1.88 10.60
CA ARG A 101 -19.52 -0.70 10.69
C ARG A 101 -18.34 -0.97 11.61
N LEU A 102 -17.13 -0.70 11.14
CA LEU A 102 -15.91 -0.73 11.95
C LEU A 102 -15.80 0.55 12.77
N PHE A 103 -15.44 0.41 14.05
CA PHE A 103 -15.20 1.51 14.97
C PHE A 103 -13.85 1.36 15.66
N LEU A 104 -13.17 2.49 15.82
CA LEU A 104 -12.07 2.65 16.76
C LEU A 104 -12.55 3.53 17.90
N LEU A 105 -12.59 2.98 19.10
CA LEU A 105 -12.93 3.68 20.33
C LEU A 105 -11.66 4.03 21.12
N ASP A 106 -11.67 5.13 21.86
CA ASP A 106 -10.65 5.44 22.87
C ASP A 106 -10.95 4.78 24.23
N GLY A 107 -10.06 4.96 25.20
CA GLY A 107 -10.22 4.40 26.55
C GLY A 107 -11.44 4.90 27.33
N SER A 108 -12.11 5.96 26.87
CA SER A 108 -13.36 6.45 27.43
C SER A 108 -14.61 5.92 26.72
N GLY A 109 -14.43 5.16 25.63
CA GLY A 109 -15.49 4.64 24.78
C GLY A 109 -15.97 5.61 23.70
N LEU A 110 -15.26 6.73 23.47
CA LEU A 110 -15.60 7.68 22.40
C LEU A 110 -15.05 7.20 21.05
N THR A 111 -15.85 7.36 19.99
CA THR A 111 -15.44 7.00 18.64
C THR A 111 -14.42 8.00 18.09
N VAL A 112 -13.22 7.50 17.80
CA VAL A 112 -12.11 8.26 17.20
C VAL A 112 -12.08 8.10 15.68
N TRP A 113 -12.49 6.94 15.17
CA TRP A 113 -12.59 6.65 13.75
C TRP A 113 -13.69 5.62 13.48
N SER A 114 -14.32 5.69 12.30
CA SER A 114 -15.28 4.68 11.85
C SER A 114 -15.25 4.50 10.34
N SER A 115 -15.56 3.30 9.85
CA SER A 115 -15.85 3.09 8.43
C SER A 115 -17.15 3.80 8.06
N ASN A 116 -17.12 4.70 7.06
CA ASN A 116 -18.31 5.40 6.59
C ASN A 116 -19.13 4.51 5.65
N THR A 117 -19.70 3.44 6.18
CA THR A 117 -20.56 2.50 5.44
C THR A 117 -21.91 3.14 5.17
N THR A 118 -22.29 3.20 3.90
CA THR A 118 -23.67 3.55 3.52
C THR A 118 -24.58 2.40 3.90
N THR A 119 -25.42 2.59 4.92
CA THR A 119 -26.46 1.63 5.30
C THR A 119 -27.47 1.49 4.16
N GLY A 120 -27.28 0.47 3.33
CA GLY A 120 -28.29 0.04 2.37
C GLY A 120 -29.44 -0.67 3.09
N GLY A 121 -30.53 0.06 3.32
CA GLY A 121 -31.85 -0.47 3.62
C GLY A 121 -32.10 -0.89 5.07
N SER A 122 -33.25 -0.44 5.59
CA SER A 122 -33.87 -0.86 6.86
C SER A 122 -34.37 -2.31 6.83
N GLY A 123 -33.44 -3.26 6.64
CA GLY A 123 -33.68 -4.70 6.73
C GLY A 123 -33.04 -5.27 7.99
N THR A 124 -33.54 -6.42 8.44
CA THR A 124 -33.13 -7.20 9.62
C THR A 124 -31.63 -7.21 9.91
N PRO A 125 -31.21 -7.24 11.20
CA PRO A 125 -29.81 -7.36 11.58
C PRO A 125 -29.26 -8.69 11.03
N SER A 126 -28.46 -8.58 9.98
CA SER A 126 -27.64 -9.67 9.44
C SER A 126 -26.28 -9.55 10.13
N SER A 127 -25.69 -10.69 10.54
CA SER A 127 -24.33 -10.66 11.08
C SER A 127 -23.40 -10.04 10.04
N ALA A 128 -22.42 -9.28 10.51
CA ALA A 128 -21.36 -8.76 9.68
C ALA A 128 -20.01 -9.18 10.25
N ALA A 129 -19.06 -9.41 9.35
CA ALA A 129 -17.71 -9.79 9.70
C ALA A 129 -16.71 -8.91 8.94
N ALA A 130 -15.67 -8.47 9.65
CA ALA A 130 -14.50 -7.88 9.02
C ALA A 130 -13.42 -8.95 8.86
N GLN A 131 -12.88 -9.12 7.66
CA GLN A 131 -11.86 -10.11 7.36
C GLN A 131 -10.65 -9.46 6.69
N LEU A 132 -9.44 -9.76 7.18
CA LEU A 132 -8.19 -9.38 6.54
C LEU A 132 -7.81 -10.45 5.50
N LEU A 133 -7.99 -10.13 4.23
CA LEU A 133 -7.68 -11.04 3.13
C LEU A 133 -6.16 -11.16 2.92
N GLU A 134 -5.74 -12.26 2.27
CA GLU A 134 -4.33 -12.48 1.91
C GLU A 134 -3.79 -11.48 0.87
N SER A 135 -4.68 -10.72 0.23
CA SER A 135 -4.30 -9.56 -0.59
C SER A 135 -3.85 -8.35 0.23
N GLY A 136 -4.08 -8.36 1.55
CA GLY A 136 -3.92 -7.21 2.44
C GLY A 136 -5.15 -6.30 2.52
N ASN A 137 -6.24 -6.65 1.82
CA ASN A 137 -7.49 -5.90 1.89
C ASN A 137 -8.28 -6.33 3.13
N LEU A 138 -8.54 -5.39 4.04
CA LEU A 138 -9.55 -5.56 5.08
C LEU A 138 -10.93 -5.29 4.46
N VAL A 139 -11.80 -6.30 4.44
CA VAL A 139 -13.16 -6.21 3.90
C VAL A 139 -14.18 -6.39 5.02
N VAL A 140 -15.30 -5.69 4.93
CA VAL A 140 -16.49 -5.97 5.74
C VAL A 140 -17.54 -6.58 4.84
N VAL A 141 -17.98 -7.79 5.20
CA VAL A 141 -18.97 -8.56 4.46
C VAL A 141 -20.20 -8.78 5.32
N ARG A 142 -21.36 -8.79 4.68
CA ARG A 142 -22.61 -9.23 5.30
C ARG A 142 -22.73 -10.75 5.19
N ASP A 143 -23.13 -11.35 6.30
CA ASP A 143 -23.39 -12.78 6.45
C ASP A 143 -24.83 -13.06 5.97
N ASP A 144 -24.99 -13.15 4.65
CA ASP A 144 -26.25 -13.50 4.01
C ASP A 144 -26.10 -14.88 3.34
N ASP A 145 -26.82 -15.90 3.83
CA ASP A 145 -26.75 -17.30 3.35
C ASP A 145 -26.97 -17.49 1.83
N GLU A 146 -27.57 -16.51 1.15
CA GLU A 146 -27.95 -16.61 -0.27
C GLU A 146 -27.07 -15.78 -1.24
N SER A 147 -26.14 -14.97 -0.75
CA SER A 147 -25.24 -14.20 -1.62
C SER A 147 -23.80 -14.41 -1.20
N ASN A 148 -22.90 -14.58 -2.15
CA ASN A 148 -21.47 -14.37 -1.91
C ASN A 148 -21.33 -12.96 -1.31
N GLY A 149 -21.22 -12.89 0.03
CA GLY A 149 -21.65 -11.74 0.84
C GLY A 149 -21.30 -10.38 0.26
N ALA A 150 -22.30 -9.49 0.15
CA ALA A 150 -22.09 -8.15 -0.35
C ALA A 150 -21.00 -7.42 0.47
N VAL A 151 -19.98 -6.89 -0.20
CA VAL A 151 -18.92 -6.09 0.44
C VAL A 151 -19.52 -4.74 0.82
N LEU A 152 -19.63 -4.49 2.13
CA LEU A 152 -20.16 -3.25 2.69
C LEU A 152 -19.10 -2.15 2.72
N TRP A 153 -17.84 -2.53 2.94
CA TRP A 153 -16.69 -1.63 3.02
C TRP A 153 -15.40 -2.39 2.74
N GLN A 154 -14.38 -1.70 2.22
CA GLN A 154 -13.05 -2.27 2.08
C GLN A 154 -11.95 -1.21 2.20
N SER A 155 -10.82 -1.60 2.81
CA SER A 155 -9.66 -0.72 2.99
C SER A 155 -9.04 -0.27 1.66
N PHE A 156 -9.13 -1.08 0.61
CA PHE A 156 -8.60 -0.76 -0.72
C PHE A 156 -9.29 0.45 -1.37
N ASP A 157 -10.51 0.80 -0.95
CA ASP A 157 -11.19 2.02 -1.40
C ASP A 157 -10.72 3.28 -0.67
N HIS A 158 -9.91 3.12 0.38
CA HIS A 158 -9.36 4.22 1.19
C HIS A 158 -7.84 4.13 1.33
N PRO A 159 -7.06 4.27 0.25
CA PRO A 159 -5.60 4.16 0.31
C PRO A 159 -4.95 5.20 1.24
N SER A 160 -3.82 4.83 1.84
CA SER A 160 -2.99 5.74 2.64
C SER A 160 -1.88 6.38 1.78
N ASN A 161 -0.61 6.12 2.08
CA ASN A 161 0.54 6.54 1.26
C ASN A 161 1.07 5.42 0.34
N THR A 162 0.49 4.23 0.43
CA THR A 162 1.02 3.01 -0.18
C THR A 162 0.00 2.36 -1.12
N LEU A 163 0.47 1.85 -2.26
CA LEU A 163 -0.27 1.00 -3.19
C LEU A 163 0.39 -0.38 -3.23
N ILE A 164 -0.39 -1.43 -2.93
CA ILE A 164 0.02 -2.84 -3.06
C ILE A 164 -0.73 -3.52 -4.22
N ALA A 165 -0.34 -4.76 -4.53
CA ALA A 165 -0.93 -5.53 -5.62
C ALA A 165 -2.46 -5.64 -5.48
N GLY A 166 -3.19 -5.46 -6.57
CA GLY A 166 -4.65 -5.49 -6.61
C GLY A 166 -5.36 -4.19 -6.16
N MET A 167 -4.65 -3.22 -5.57
CA MET A 167 -5.22 -1.90 -5.29
C MET A 167 -5.38 -1.06 -6.56
N ARG A 168 -6.31 -0.11 -6.52
CA ARG A 168 -6.55 0.86 -7.59
C ARG A 168 -5.88 2.19 -7.26
N LEU A 169 -5.20 2.76 -8.25
CA LEU A 169 -4.81 4.18 -8.27
C LEU A 169 -5.55 4.82 -9.44
N GLY A 170 -6.63 5.54 -9.15
CA GLY A 170 -7.62 5.84 -10.18
C GLY A 170 -8.78 6.66 -9.69
N ARG A 171 -9.85 6.65 -10.48
CA ARG A 171 -11.14 7.22 -10.08
C ARG A 171 -12.30 6.52 -10.76
N ASN A 172 -13.47 6.67 -10.15
CA ASN A 172 -14.75 6.40 -10.79
C ASN A 172 -15.26 7.70 -11.45
N PRO A 173 -15.36 7.75 -12.80
CA PRO A 173 -15.83 8.95 -13.49
C PRO A 173 -17.30 9.31 -13.23
N GLN A 174 -18.13 8.33 -12.86
CA GLN A 174 -19.57 8.52 -12.63
C GLN A 174 -19.86 9.08 -11.23
N THR A 175 -19.21 8.53 -10.20
CA THR A 175 -19.44 8.95 -8.80
C THR A 175 -18.50 10.07 -8.35
N GLY A 176 -17.38 10.26 -9.07
CA GLY A 176 -16.31 11.16 -8.68
C GLY A 176 -15.39 10.61 -7.60
N ALA A 177 -15.65 9.40 -7.07
CA ALA A 177 -14.78 8.74 -6.11
C ALA A 177 -13.37 8.54 -6.68
N GLU A 178 -12.36 8.67 -5.83
CA GLU A 178 -10.98 8.67 -6.27
C GLU A 178 -10.09 7.87 -5.33
N TRP A 179 -9.35 6.94 -5.91
CA TRP A 179 -8.35 6.14 -5.24
C TRP A 179 -6.99 6.80 -5.47
N SER A 180 -6.55 7.60 -4.50
CA SER A 180 -5.31 8.37 -4.58
C SER A 180 -4.41 8.09 -3.37
N LEU A 181 -3.11 8.28 -3.52
CA LEU A 181 -2.17 8.22 -2.41
C LEU A 181 -1.95 9.60 -1.82
N ARG A 182 -1.88 9.67 -0.50
CA ARG A 182 -1.48 10.83 0.29
C ARG A 182 -0.28 10.47 1.13
N SER A 183 0.82 11.21 0.99
CA SER A 183 2.03 10.96 1.76
C SER A 183 1.73 11.01 3.25
N TRP A 184 2.59 10.37 4.04
CA TRP A 184 2.69 10.70 5.46
C TRP A 184 3.25 12.11 5.62
N ARG A 185 3.06 12.71 6.79
CA ARG A 185 3.57 14.05 7.12
C ARG A 185 5.08 14.02 7.32
N SER A 186 5.58 12.95 7.92
CA SER A 186 7.00 12.62 8.06
C SER A 186 7.15 11.09 8.19
N PRO A 187 8.37 10.54 8.14
CA PRO A 187 8.60 9.10 8.28
C PRO A 187 7.98 8.48 9.54
N ASP A 188 7.93 9.26 10.63
CA ASP A 188 7.39 8.84 11.91
C ASP A 188 5.97 9.35 12.21
N ASN A 189 5.31 10.04 11.26
CA ASN A 189 3.98 10.62 11.48
C ASN A 189 3.03 10.31 10.31
N PRO A 190 2.08 9.36 10.48
CA PRO A 190 1.21 8.89 9.42
C PRO A 190 0.09 9.86 9.05
N ALA A 191 -0.06 10.96 9.79
CA ALA A 191 -0.99 12.04 9.44
C ALA A 191 -0.82 12.46 7.98
N THR A 192 -1.91 12.95 7.40
CA THR A 192 -1.94 13.38 6.00
C THR A 192 -0.89 14.47 5.77
N GLY A 193 0.04 14.19 4.86
CA GLY A 193 1.08 15.11 4.41
C GLY A 193 0.68 15.88 3.13
N ASP A 194 1.60 16.73 2.68
CA ASP A 194 1.34 17.68 1.59
C ASP A 194 1.42 17.07 0.19
N CYS A 195 2.01 15.88 0.07
CA CYS A 195 2.21 15.23 -1.21
C CYS A 195 1.05 14.30 -1.55
N ARG A 196 0.65 14.32 -2.82
CA ARG A 196 -0.44 13.51 -3.34
C ARG A 196 -0.07 12.89 -4.66
N ARG A 197 -0.54 11.67 -4.91
CA ARG A 197 -0.41 11.01 -6.20
C ARG A 197 -1.74 10.43 -6.64
N ALA A 198 -2.15 10.72 -7.85
CA ALA A 198 -3.46 10.37 -8.38
C ALA A 198 -3.42 10.21 -9.90
N MET A 199 -4.41 9.49 -10.42
CA MET A 199 -4.62 9.34 -11.86
C MET A 199 -5.24 10.62 -12.42
N ASN A 200 -4.58 11.23 -13.40
CA ASN A 200 -5.18 12.27 -14.22
C ASN A 200 -5.84 11.61 -15.43
N THR A 201 -7.15 11.82 -15.56
CA THR A 201 -7.99 11.20 -16.60
C THR A 201 -8.40 12.20 -17.69
N ARG A 202 -7.83 13.41 -17.68
CA ARG A 202 -8.07 14.41 -18.74
C ARG A 202 -7.17 14.09 -19.93
N GLY A 203 -7.75 13.63 -21.02
CA GLY A 203 -7.02 13.16 -22.20
C GLY A 203 -6.55 11.71 -22.03
N LEU A 204 -5.33 11.40 -22.45
CA LEU A 204 -4.74 10.08 -22.23
C LEU A 204 -4.37 9.90 -20.75
N PRO A 205 -4.81 8.82 -20.08
CA PRO A 205 -4.59 8.66 -18.66
C PRO A 205 -3.10 8.57 -18.27
N ASP A 206 -2.71 9.33 -17.25
CA ASP A 206 -1.38 9.30 -16.62
C ASP A 206 -1.46 9.44 -15.09
N CYS A 207 -0.36 9.12 -14.39
CA CYS A 207 -0.26 9.32 -12.94
C CYS A 207 0.60 10.55 -12.64
N VAL A 208 0.08 11.46 -11.81
CA VAL A 208 0.75 12.71 -11.48
C VAL A 208 0.99 12.77 -9.97
N SER A 209 2.14 13.33 -9.57
CA SER A 209 2.46 13.65 -8.19
C SER A 209 2.41 15.17 -7.99
N TRP A 210 1.83 15.62 -6.89
CA TRP A 210 1.73 17.01 -6.48
C TRP A 210 2.30 17.21 -5.07
N ARG A 211 2.74 18.43 -4.78
CA ARG A 211 2.94 18.95 -3.42
C ARG A 211 2.09 20.21 -3.28
N GLY A 212 1.07 20.18 -2.44
CA GLY A 212 -0.01 21.16 -2.52
C GLY A 212 -0.60 21.18 -3.93
N ASP A 213 -0.69 22.36 -4.55
CA ASP A 213 -1.17 22.52 -5.93
C ASP A 213 -0.06 22.41 -7.00
N ALA A 214 1.21 22.39 -6.58
CA ALA A 214 2.34 22.31 -7.49
C ALA A 214 2.55 20.88 -7.99
N LYS A 215 2.44 20.68 -9.30
CA LYS A 215 2.81 19.43 -9.96
C LYS A 215 4.32 19.21 -9.84
N LYS A 216 4.72 18.04 -9.33
CA LYS A 216 6.12 17.65 -9.14
C LYS A 216 6.62 16.72 -10.22
N TYR A 217 5.79 15.75 -10.61
CA TYR A 217 6.15 14.69 -11.55
C TYR A 217 4.92 14.20 -12.29
N ARG A 218 5.09 13.74 -13.54
CA ARG A 218 4.08 13.01 -14.30
C ARG A 218 4.70 11.77 -14.93
N THR A 219 4.01 10.65 -14.90
CA THR A 219 4.48 9.43 -15.59
C THR A 219 4.36 9.53 -17.09
N GLY A 220 3.59 10.50 -17.60
CA GLY A 220 3.17 10.51 -19.00
C GLY A 220 2.14 9.40 -19.30
N PRO A 221 1.53 9.43 -20.49
CA PRO A 221 0.43 8.55 -20.85
C PRO A 221 0.84 7.08 -20.90
N TRP A 222 -0.14 6.22 -20.63
CA TRP A 222 -0.06 4.78 -20.84
C TRP A 222 -0.03 4.44 -22.34
N ASN A 223 0.95 3.66 -22.77
CA ASN A 223 1.11 3.27 -24.19
C ASN A 223 0.60 1.86 -24.52
N GLY A 224 -0.05 1.19 -23.58
CA GLY A 224 -0.47 -0.21 -23.70
C GLY A 224 0.44 -1.21 -23.01
N LEU A 225 1.70 -0.83 -22.74
CA LEU A 225 2.72 -1.69 -22.12
C LEU A 225 3.28 -1.09 -20.83
N TRP A 226 3.55 0.22 -20.83
CA TRP A 226 4.05 0.99 -19.70
C TRP A 226 3.64 2.46 -19.80
N PHE A 227 3.87 3.22 -18.73
CA PHE A 227 3.79 4.69 -18.82
C PHE A 227 5.05 5.22 -19.50
N SER A 228 4.89 6.16 -20.44
CA SER A 228 6.00 6.69 -21.27
C SER A 228 7.21 7.23 -20.48
N GLY A 229 6.98 7.80 -19.29
CA GLY A 229 8.01 8.27 -18.36
C GLY A 229 8.53 7.21 -17.39
N VAL A 230 8.07 5.96 -17.49
CA VAL A 230 8.51 4.83 -16.64
C VAL A 230 8.85 3.60 -17.51
N PRO A 231 9.76 3.72 -18.51
CA PRO A 231 10.16 2.63 -19.39
C PRO A 231 10.73 1.42 -18.64
N GLU A 232 11.28 1.60 -17.44
CA GLU A 232 11.80 0.50 -16.62
C GLU A 232 10.73 -0.55 -16.24
N MET A 233 9.43 -0.24 -16.36
CA MET A 233 8.34 -1.20 -16.21
C MET A 233 8.51 -2.45 -17.09
N ALA A 234 9.15 -2.30 -18.25
CA ALA A 234 9.46 -3.42 -19.14
C ALA A 234 10.45 -4.43 -18.51
N SER A 235 11.36 -3.97 -17.64
CA SER A 235 12.41 -4.82 -17.06
C SER A 235 11.91 -5.79 -15.99
N TYR A 236 10.70 -5.57 -15.47
CA TYR A 236 10.12 -6.35 -14.37
C TYR A 236 8.69 -6.85 -14.66
N SER A 237 8.29 -6.89 -15.94
CA SER A 237 6.96 -7.34 -16.37
C SER A 237 6.68 -8.80 -16.01
N ASP A 238 7.72 -9.64 -15.88
CA ASP A 238 7.59 -11.05 -15.52
C ASP A 238 7.24 -11.26 -14.04
N MET A 239 7.55 -10.27 -13.20
CA MET A 239 7.22 -10.28 -11.77
C MET A 239 5.94 -9.49 -11.48
N PHE A 240 5.77 -8.33 -12.13
CA PHE A 240 4.66 -7.43 -11.89
C PHE A 240 3.92 -7.10 -13.18
N THR A 241 2.68 -7.56 -13.29
CA THR A 241 1.80 -7.19 -14.41
C THR A 241 1.20 -5.82 -14.12
N ASN A 242 1.31 -4.91 -15.09
CA ASN A 242 0.86 -3.53 -14.98
C ASN A 242 -0.26 -3.29 -16.00
N GLN A 243 -1.35 -2.65 -15.56
CA GLN A 243 -2.48 -2.37 -16.44
C GLN A 243 -3.11 -1.02 -16.11
N VAL A 244 -3.66 -0.38 -17.15
CA VAL A 244 -4.58 0.74 -17.01
C VAL A 244 -5.95 0.29 -17.47
N VAL A 245 -6.89 0.22 -16.53
CA VAL A 245 -8.29 -0.09 -16.78
C VAL A 245 -8.98 1.20 -17.23
N VAL A 246 -9.76 1.11 -18.33
CA VAL A 246 -10.58 2.21 -18.83
C VAL A 246 -11.98 1.67 -19.12
N ARG A 247 -12.93 1.99 -18.24
CA ARG A 247 -14.35 1.63 -18.28
C ARG A 247 -15.18 2.86 -17.90
N PRO A 248 -16.50 2.88 -18.18
CA PRO A 248 -17.36 4.02 -17.86
C PRO A 248 -17.34 4.41 -16.37
N ASP A 249 -17.18 3.43 -15.49
CA ASP A 249 -17.20 3.51 -14.03
C ASP A 249 -15.80 3.41 -13.39
N GLU A 250 -14.74 3.19 -14.17
CA GLU A 250 -13.39 2.99 -13.65
C GLU A 250 -12.32 3.45 -14.64
N VAL A 251 -11.47 4.40 -14.21
CA VAL A 251 -10.20 4.68 -14.87
C VAL A 251 -9.09 4.59 -13.83
N ALA A 252 -8.32 3.51 -13.86
CA ALA A 252 -7.36 3.20 -12.80
C ALA A 252 -6.11 2.48 -13.31
N TYR A 253 -4.97 2.80 -12.71
CA TYR A 253 -3.79 1.96 -12.73
C TYR A 253 -3.91 0.87 -11.66
N VAL A 254 -3.60 -0.36 -12.05
CA VAL A 254 -3.52 -1.53 -11.16
C VAL A 254 -2.25 -2.28 -11.51
N PHE A 255 -1.56 -2.80 -10.50
CA PHE A 255 -0.53 -3.81 -10.72
C PHE A 255 -0.85 -5.07 -9.92
N ASN A 256 -0.47 -6.23 -10.45
CA ASN A 256 -0.52 -7.50 -9.75
C ASN A 256 0.88 -8.10 -9.68
N ALA A 257 1.09 -8.98 -8.71
CA ALA A 257 2.34 -9.73 -8.55
C ALA A 257 2.11 -11.19 -8.98
N THR A 258 3.09 -11.79 -9.66
CA THR A 258 3.08 -13.23 -9.92
C THR A 258 3.39 -14.01 -8.64
N ALA A 259 3.05 -15.30 -8.59
CA ALA A 259 3.27 -16.13 -7.40
C ALA A 259 4.76 -16.24 -6.99
N ALA A 260 5.68 -16.06 -7.94
CA ALA A 260 7.12 -16.08 -7.70
C ALA A 260 7.72 -14.69 -7.41
N ALA A 261 6.94 -13.62 -7.54
CA ALA A 261 7.43 -12.27 -7.31
C ALA A 261 7.65 -12.02 -5.81
N PRO A 262 8.69 -11.24 -5.43
CA PRO A 262 8.85 -10.80 -4.05
C PRO A 262 7.70 -9.88 -3.65
N PHE A 263 7.43 -9.77 -2.34
CA PHE A 263 6.51 -8.74 -1.85
C PHE A 263 6.96 -7.37 -2.36
N SER A 264 6.00 -6.59 -2.87
CA SER A 264 6.28 -5.28 -3.44
C SER A 264 5.18 -4.28 -3.10
N ARG A 265 5.60 -3.03 -2.91
CA ARG A 265 4.72 -1.90 -2.63
C ARG A 265 5.24 -0.62 -3.28
N LEU A 266 4.33 0.24 -3.68
CA LEU A 266 4.64 1.60 -4.14
C LEU A 266 4.32 2.59 -3.01
N VAL A 267 5.29 3.36 -2.55
CA VAL A 267 5.14 4.27 -1.39
C VAL A 267 5.39 5.71 -1.83
N LEU A 268 4.44 6.60 -1.54
CA LEU A 268 4.59 8.04 -1.72
C LEU A 268 5.20 8.65 -0.45
N SER A 269 6.44 9.10 -0.55
CA SER A 269 7.15 9.82 0.51
C SER A 269 6.62 11.24 0.73
N GLU A 270 6.93 11.82 1.89
CA GLU A 270 6.70 13.23 2.22
C GLU A 270 7.43 14.19 1.26
N ALA A 271 8.52 13.72 0.63
CA ALA A 271 9.22 14.46 -0.40
C ALA A 271 8.44 14.55 -1.73
N GLY A 272 7.45 13.68 -1.95
CA GLY A 272 6.69 13.56 -3.20
C GLY A 272 7.30 12.58 -4.19
N VAL A 273 8.30 11.82 -3.76
CA VAL A 273 8.92 10.73 -4.53
C VAL A 273 8.08 9.48 -4.34
N ILE A 274 7.71 8.82 -5.44
CA ILE A 274 7.08 7.49 -5.44
C ILE A 274 8.17 6.44 -5.57
N GLN A 275 8.26 5.51 -4.64
CA GLN A 275 9.26 4.43 -4.65
C GLN A 275 8.57 3.07 -4.76
N ARG A 276 9.01 2.22 -5.68
CA ARG A 276 8.71 0.79 -5.66
C ARG A 276 9.73 0.11 -4.76
N LEU A 277 9.26 -0.48 -3.68
CA LEU A 277 10.06 -1.29 -2.78
C LEU A 277 9.80 -2.78 -3.09
N ALA A 278 10.84 -3.60 -2.99
CA ALA A 278 10.76 -5.05 -3.09
C ALA A 278 11.42 -5.68 -1.86
N TRP A 279 10.77 -6.68 -1.27
CA TRP A 279 11.29 -7.39 -0.11
C TRP A 279 12.36 -8.40 -0.53
N ASP A 280 13.55 -8.27 0.04
CA ASP A 280 14.58 -9.28 -0.07
C ASP A 280 14.50 -10.21 1.17
N GLY A 281 14.05 -11.44 0.95
CA GLY A 281 13.93 -12.43 2.00
C GLY A 281 15.26 -12.90 2.60
N GLY A 282 16.37 -12.76 1.87
CA GLY A 282 17.70 -13.15 2.33
C GLY A 282 18.28 -12.15 3.34
N SER A 283 18.23 -10.85 2.99
CA SER A 283 18.69 -9.77 3.87
C SER A 283 17.63 -9.28 4.87
N ARG A 284 16.34 -9.60 4.64
CA ARG A 284 15.19 -9.09 5.39
C ARG A 284 15.07 -7.57 5.36
N VAL A 285 15.29 -6.98 4.18
CA VAL A 285 15.23 -5.54 3.95
C VAL A 285 14.33 -5.23 2.76
N TRP A 286 13.63 -4.09 2.83
CA TRP A 286 12.93 -3.50 1.69
C TRP A 286 13.91 -2.69 0.85
N ASN A 287 14.21 -3.18 -0.35
CA ASN A 287 15.10 -2.51 -1.29
C ASN A 287 14.31 -1.57 -2.20
N VAL A 288 14.84 -0.38 -2.45
CA VAL A 288 14.33 0.53 -3.48
C VAL A 288 14.64 -0.08 -4.84
N PHE A 289 13.60 -0.61 -5.48
CA PHE A 289 13.68 -1.29 -6.76
C PHE A 289 13.56 -0.30 -7.93
N ALA A 290 12.71 0.72 -7.77
CA ALA A 290 12.57 1.83 -8.71
C ALA A 290 12.04 3.06 -7.96
N GLN A 291 12.24 4.25 -8.50
CA GLN A 291 11.65 5.47 -7.95
C GLN A 291 11.36 6.50 -9.04
N ALA A 292 10.45 7.44 -8.75
CA ALA A 292 10.24 8.60 -9.60
C ALA A 292 9.97 9.87 -8.75
N PRO A 293 10.51 11.04 -9.11
CA PRO A 293 11.48 11.30 -10.20
C PRO A 293 12.79 10.51 -10.09
N ARG A 294 13.40 10.13 -11.21
CA ARG A 294 14.68 9.40 -11.26
C ARG A 294 15.86 10.36 -11.31
N ASP A 295 15.71 11.46 -12.04
CA ASP A 295 16.73 12.47 -12.26
C ASP A 295 16.09 13.86 -12.46
N VAL A 296 16.94 14.85 -12.74
CA VAL A 296 16.56 16.26 -12.92
C VAL A 296 15.59 16.51 -14.09
N CYS A 297 15.51 15.60 -15.07
CA CYS A 297 14.63 15.74 -16.22
C CYS A 297 13.21 15.24 -15.98
N ASP A 298 13.02 14.41 -14.96
CA ASP A 298 11.69 13.99 -14.53
C ASP A 298 10.96 15.09 -13.76
N ASP A 299 11.65 16.14 -13.28
CA ASP A 299 11.01 17.30 -12.66
C ASP A 299 10.00 17.94 -13.63
N TYR A 300 8.77 18.13 -13.15
CA TYR A 300 7.70 18.61 -14.00
C TYR A 300 8.00 19.99 -14.59
N ALA A 301 7.90 20.08 -15.92
CA ALA A 301 8.14 21.29 -16.71
C ALA A 301 9.56 21.86 -16.60
N LYS A 302 10.58 21.01 -16.35
CA LYS A 302 11.99 21.41 -16.23
C LYS A 302 12.50 22.35 -17.33
N CYS A 303 12.09 22.13 -18.59
CA CYS A 303 12.61 22.87 -19.76
C CYS A 303 11.57 23.76 -20.46
N SER A 304 10.45 24.08 -19.82
CA SER A 304 9.38 24.91 -20.39
C SER A 304 8.80 24.36 -21.71
N ALA A 305 7.92 25.13 -22.37
CA ALA A 305 7.28 24.72 -23.61
C ALA A 305 8.31 24.58 -24.75
N PHE A 306 8.18 23.52 -25.55
CA PHE A 306 9.10 23.18 -26.66
C PHE A 306 10.58 23.00 -26.26
N GLY A 307 10.87 22.88 -24.97
CA GLY A 307 12.16 22.45 -24.46
C GLY A 307 12.21 20.95 -24.21
N LEU A 308 13.35 20.34 -24.51
CA LEU A 308 13.67 18.95 -24.23
C LEU A 308 14.72 18.89 -23.13
N CYS A 309 14.50 18.02 -22.15
CA CYS A 309 15.48 17.77 -21.12
C CYS A 309 16.41 16.62 -21.52
N ASN A 310 17.71 16.80 -21.30
CA ASN A 310 18.75 15.81 -21.48
C ASN A 310 19.73 15.86 -20.30
N VAL A 311 19.78 14.77 -19.54
CA VAL A 311 20.63 14.62 -18.36
C VAL A 311 22.12 14.79 -18.65
N ASN A 312 22.55 14.58 -19.90
CA ASN A 312 23.94 14.70 -20.31
C ASN A 312 24.35 16.13 -20.70
N THR A 313 23.41 17.09 -20.76
CA THR A 313 23.69 18.48 -21.18
C THR A 313 23.69 19.44 -20.00
N ALA A 314 24.43 19.13 -18.95
CA ALA A 314 24.53 19.96 -17.74
C ALA A 314 24.96 21.41 -18.03
N ALA A 315 25.80 21.62 -19.05
CA ALA A 315 26.25 22.94 -19.48
C ALA A 315 25.11 23.88 -19.89
N THR A 316 23.97 23.34 -20.32
CA THR A 316 22.75 24.08 -20.72
C THR A 316 21.61 23.92 -19.71
N LEU A 317 21.95 23.66 -18.44
CA LEU A 317 20.98 23.29 -17.39
C LEU A 317 20.05 22.15 -17.81
N PHE A 318 20.60 21.17 -18.52
CA PHE A 318 19.88 20.01 -19.01
C PHE A 318 18.81 20.31 -20.07
N CYS A 319 18.68 21.55 -20.54
CA CYS A 319 17.63 21.92 -21.48
C CYS A 319 18.19 22.26 -22.87
N GLY A 320 17.43 21.88 -23.89
CA GLY A 320 17.63 22.26 -25.29
C GLY A 320 16.30 22.49 -25.99
N CYS A 321 16.29 23.16 -27.13
CA CYS A 321 15.07 23.34 -27.92
C CYS A 321 14.78 22.09 -28.77
N VAL A 322 13.50 21.78 -28.97
CA VAL A 322 13.08 20.85 -30.03
C VAL A 322 13.64 21.34 -31.37
N GLN A 323 13.97 20.43 -32.28
CA GLN A 323 14.45 20.77 -33.62
C GLN A 323 13.49 21.76 -34.32
N GLY A 324 14.03 22.89 -34.80
CA GLY A 324 13.27 23.96 -35.43
C GLY A 324 12.85 25.10 -34.49
N TYR A 325 13.08 24.97 -33.18
CA TYR A 325 12.79 26.02 -32.19
C TYR A 325 14.06 26.71 -31.71
N VAL A 326 13.91 27.95 -31.24
CA VAL A 326 14.97 28.76 -30.62
C VAL A 326 14.47 29.36 -29.30
N PRO A 327 15.37 29.71 -28.36
CA PRO A 327 14.95 30.33 -27.10
C PRO A 327 14.22 31.66 -27.33
N VAL A 328 13.11 31.87 -26.62
CA VAL A 328 12.33 33.12 -26.66
C VAL A 328 13.21 34.32 -26.30
N SER A 329 14.06 34.15 -25.28
CA SER A 329 15.10 35.12 -24.94
C SER A 329 16.48 34.46 -24.92
N PRO A 330 17.31 34.71 -25.94
CA PRO A 330 18.70 34.23 -25.97
C PRO A 330 19.52 34.71 -24.77
N ALA A 331 19.25 35.91 -24.26
CA ALA A 331 19.94 36.48 -23.10
C ALA A 331 19.65 35.68 -21.83
N HIS A 332 18.37 35.48 -21.47
CA HIS A 332 18.00 34.69 -20.29
C HIS A 332 18.48 33.23 -20.43
N TRP A 333 18.37 32.66 -21.62
CA TRP A 333 18.90 31.33 -21.92
C TRP A 333 20.43 31.24 -21.67
N SER A 334 21.19 32.25 -22.10
CA SER A 334 22.64 32.33 -21.86
C SER A 334 22.98 32.51 -20.37
N MET A 335 22.13 33.23 -19.65
CA MET A 335 22.21 33.43 -18.19
C MET A 335 21.69 32.23 -17.40
N ARG A 336 21.22 31.18 -18.10
CA ARG A 336 20.71 29.94 -17.50
C ARG A 336 19.43 30.16 -16.68
N GLU A 337 18.68 31.18 -17.02
CA GLU A 337 17.31 31.35 -16.55
C GLU A 337 16.43 30.71 -17.62
N ALA A 338 15.77 29.60 -17.28
CA ALA A 338 14.79 28.98 -18.17
C ALA A 338 13.62 29.96 -18.32
N ALA A 339 13.72 30.86 -19.30
CA ALA A 339 12.68 31.82 -19.59
C ALA A 339 11.41 31.06 -20.02
N ALA A 340 10.32 31.34 -19.31
CA ALA A 340 8.97 31.04 -19.74
C ALA A 340 8.64 31.81 -21.03
#